data_AF-A0A947ZV68-F1
#
_entry.id   AF-A0A947ZV68-F1
#
_cell.length_a   1.000
_cell.length_b   1.000
_cell.length_c   1.000
_cell.angle_alpha   90.00
_cell.angle_beta   90.00
_cell.angle_gamma   90.00
#
_symmetry.space_group_name_H-M   'P 1'
#
loop_
_entity.id
_entity.type
_entity.pdbx_description
1 polymer ?
#
loop_
_entity_poly.entity_id
_entity_poly.type
_entity_poly.pdbx_seq_one_letter_code
_entity_poly.pdbx_strand_id
1 'polypeptide(L)'
;MDSDNSQGPEKILAQKKKAIETIIEMGKFYFLNQKFDEAMAEYKKAIALDSKSIDAYYNLGITLEALSDEDGARDAFAKVIELEPGNKGAQEHYDRLVEK
;
A
#
# COMPACT_ATOMS: atom_id res chain seq x y z
N MET A 1 -9.40 -42.45 -6.99
CA MET A 1 -10.14 -41.20 -7.31
C MET A 1 -9.78 -40.24 -6.20
N ASP A 2 -8.58 -39.67 -6.28
CA ASP A 2 -8.02 -38.85 -5.21
C ASP A 2 -8.40 -37.40 -5.50
N SER A 3 -9.62 -37.07 -5.09
CA SER A 3 -10.13 -35.71 -5.03
C SER A 3 -9.53 -34.99 -3.83
N ASP A 4 -8.20 -34.85 -3.77
CA ASP A 4 -7.59 -33.91 -2.83
C ASP A 4 -7.61 -32.51 -3.46
N ASN A 5 -8.81 -31.93 -3.42
CA ASN A 5 -9.05 -30.53 -3.73
C ASN A 5 -8.80 -29.65 -2.49
N SER A 6 -7.69 -29.87 -1.78
CA SER A 6 -7.18 -28.90 -0.82
C SER A 6 -6.01 -28.16 -1.46
N GLN A 7 -6.26 -26.88 -1.78
CA GLN A 7 -5.30 -26.02 -2.45
C GLN A 7 -4.02 -25.97 -1.60
N GLY A 8 -2.89 -26.46 -2.14
CA GLY A 8 -1.62 -26.45 -1.41
C GLY A 8 -1.19 -25.04 -0.96
N PRO A 9 -0.28 -24.93 0.03
CA PRO A 9 0.15 -23.64 0.60
C PRO A 9 0.59 -22.59 -0.43
N GLU A 10 1.25 -23.03 -1.51
CA GLU A 10 1.70 -22.17 -2.61
C GLU A 10 0.53 -21.50 -3.34
N LYS A 11 -0.55 -22.24 -3.58
CA LYS A 11 -1.74 -21.72 -4.28
C LYS A 11 -2.53 -20.75 -3.41
N ILE A 12 -2.60 -21.02 -2.10
CA ILE A 12 -3.20 -20.10 -1.13
C ILE A 12 -2.40 -18.79 -1.08
N LEU A 13 -1.07 -18.88 -1.03
CA LEU A 13 -0.19 -17.71 -1.03
C LEU A 13 -0.32 -16.90 -2.32
N ALA A 14 -0.35 -17.56 -3.48
CA ALA A 14 -0.55 -16.91 -4.77
C ALA A 14 -1.90 -16.18 -4.86
N GLN A 15 -2.97 -16.79 -4.34
CA GLN A 15 -4.29 -16.15 -4.29
C GLN A 15 -4.29 -14.92 -3.37
N LYS A 16 -3.65 -15.01 -2.20
CA LYS A 16 -3.51 -13.86 -1.29
C LYS A 16 -2.71 -12.73 -1.94
N LYS A 17 -1.57 -13.04 -2.56
CA LYS A 17 -0.76 -12.06 -3.30
C LYS A 17 -1.59 -11.36 -4.38
N LYS A 18 -2.30 -12.13 -5.20
CA LYS A 18 -3.17 -11.58 -6.25
C LYS A 18 -4.30 -10.70 -5.68
N ALA A 19 -4.86 -11.08 -4.53
CA ALA A 19 -5.87 -10.28 -3.86
C ALA A 19 -5.30 -8.93 -3.38
N ILE A 20 -4.10 -8.92 -2.80
CA ILE A 20 -3.41 -7.69 -2.38
C ILE A 20 -3.13 -6.79 -3.59
N GLU A 21 -2.57 -7.34 -4.66
CA GLU A 21 -2.32 -6.59 -5.91
C GLU A 21 -3.63 -5.97 -6.46
N THR A 22 -4.72 -6.75 -6.46
CA THR A 22 -6.03 -6.25 -6.92
C THR A 22 -6.54 -5.08 -6.07
N ILE A 23 -6.40 -5.17 -4.75
CA ILE A 23 -6.79 -4.09 -3.83
C ILE A 23 -5.96 -2.83 -4.07
N ILE A 24 -4.64 -2.98 -4.29
CA ILE A 24 -3.76 -1.85 -4.61
C ILE A 24 -4.18 -1.19 -5.92
N GLU A 25 -4.48 -1.96 -6.96
CA GLU A 25 -4.96 -1.42 -8.24
C GLU A 25 -6.33 -0.73 -8.11
N MET A 26 -7.22 -1.22 -7.24
CA MET A 26 -8.46 -0.50 -6.89
C MET A 26 -8.16 0.83 -6.20
N GLY A 27 -7.21 0.86 -5.27
CA GLY A 27 -6.75 2.10 -4.63
C GLY A 27 -6.23 3.12 -5.66
N LYS A 28 -5.40 2.67 -6.61
CA LYS A 28 -4.87 3.50 -7.70
C LYS A 28 -6.00 4.03 -8.57
N PHE A 29 -6.97 3.18 -8.91
CA PHE A 29 -8.16 3.59 -9.64
C PHE A 29 -8.95 4.67 -8.91
N TYR A 30 -9.22 4.52 -7.61
CA TYR A 30 -9.91 5.55 -6.83
C TYR A 30 -9.11 6.85 -6.76
N PHE A 31 -7.80 6.77 -6.57
CA PHE A 31 -6.92 7.93 -6.54
C PHE A 31 -6.96 8.72 -7.86
N LEU A 32 -6.89 8.04 -9.00
CA LEU A 32 -6.98 8.67 -10.33
C LEU A 32 -8.35 9.35 -10.57
N ASN A 33 -9.39 8.90 -9.87
CA ASN A 33 -10.72 9.51 -9.90
C ASN A 33 -10.91 10.56 -8.78
N GLN A 34 -9.83 10.98 -8.10
CA GLN A 34 -9.84 11.94 -6.98
C GLN A 34 -10.71 11.51 -5.79
N LYS A 35 -10.97 10.21 -5.67
CA LYS A 35 -11.70 9.56 -4.58
C LYS A 35 -10.72 9.13 -3.50
N PHE A 36 -10.15 10.12 -2.81
CA PHE A 36 -9.00 9.89 -1.94
C PHE A 36 -9.35 9.08 -0.68
N ASP A 37 -10.54 9.25 -0.12
CA ASP A 37 -10.99 8.45 1.02
C ASP A 37 -11.13 6.96 0.66
N GLU A 38 -11.73 6.66 -0.49
CA GLU A 38 -11.82 5.29 -0.99
C GLU A 38 -10.44 4.71 -1.34
N ALA A 39 -9.55 5.50 -1.94
CA ALA A 39 -8.18 5.08 -2.22
C ALA A 39 -7.43 4.73 -0.93
N MET A 40 -7.50 5.59 0.08
CA MET A 40 -6.92 5.35 1.41
C MET A 40 -7.47 4.07 2.03
N ALA A 41 -8.78 3.82 1.93
CA ALA A 41 -9.40 2.63 2.47
C ALA A 41 -8.86 1.35 1.80
N GLU A 42 -8.69 1.34 0.48
CA GLU A 42 -8.11 0.19 -0.23
C GLU A 42 -6.64 -0.03 0.15
N TYR A 43 -5.81 1.01 0.21
CA TYR A 43 -4.41 0.83 0.62
C TYR A 43 -4.28 0.32 2.07
N LYS A 44 -5.13 0.79 2.99
CA LYS A 44 -5.19 0.27 4.36
C LYS A 44 -5.59 -1.21 4.41
N LYS A 45 -6.50 -1.66 3.54
CA LYS A 45 -6.84 -3.09 3.41
C LYS A 45 -5.65 -3.90 2.87
N ALA A 46 -4.94 -3.40 1.87
CA ALA A 46 -3.73 -4.05 1.35
C ALA A 46 -2.67 -4.22 2.45
N ILE A 47 -2.44 -3.17 3.26
CA ILE A 47 -1.52 -3.19 4.41
C ILE A 47 -1.96 -4.18 5.50
N ALA A 48 -3.27 -4.31 5.75
CA ALA A 48 -3.79 -5.28 6.71
C ALA A 48 -3.56 -6.75 6.26
N LEU A 49 -3.50 -6.99 4.95
CA LEU A 49 -3.22 -8.30 4.38
C LEU A 49 -1.71 -8.57 4.22
N ASP A 50 -0.94 -7.54 3.93
CA ASP A 50 0.52 -7.56 3.87
C ASP A 50 1.09 -6.28 4.50
N SER A 51 1.52 -6.41 5.75
CA SER A 51 2.08 -5.31 6.54
C SER A 51 3.44 -4.83 6.05
N LYS A 52 4.00 -5.47 5.01
CA LYS A 52 5.27 -5.12 4.36
C LYS A 52 5.08 -4.66 2.91
N SER A 53 3.86 -4.36 2.49
CA SER A 53 3.58 -3.91 1.13
C SER A 53 4.09 -2.47 0.89
N ILE A 54 5.27 -2.37 0.30
CA ILE A 54 5.92 -1.10 -0.07
C ILE A 54 5.00 -0.24 -0.96
N ASP A 55 4.39 -0.85 -2.00
CA ASP A 55 3.51 -0.14 -2.93
C ASP A 55 2.25 0.40 -2.22
N ALA A 56 1.68 -0.36 -1.28
CA ALA A 56 0.52 0.11 -0.53
C ALA A 56 0.85 1.29 0.38
N TYR A 57 1.97 1.25 1.12
CA TYR A 57 2.41 2.39 1.94
C TYR A 57 2.77 3.61 1.11
N TYR A 58 3.46 3.43 -0.02
CA TYR A 58 3.85 4.55 -0.88
C TYR A 58 2.63 5.29 -1.45
N ASN A 59 1.66 4.55 -2.00
CA ASN A 59 0.45 5.16 -2.53
C ASN A 59 -0.46 5.70 -1.42
N LEU A 60 -0.45 5.09 -0.23
CA LEU A 60 -1.13 5.65 0.95
C LEU A 60 -0.54 7.02 1.32
N GLY A 61 0.79 7.15 1.34
CA GLY A 61 1.47 8.42 1.61
C GLY A 61 1.05 9.52 0.65
N ILE A 62 1.08 9.25 -0.66
CA ILE A 62 0.62 10.20 -1.68
C ILE A 62 -0.87 10.57 -1.50
N THR A 63 -1.70 9.59 -1.16
CA THR A 63 -3.13 9.82 -0.93
C THR A 63 -3.37 10.69 0.30
N LEU A 64 -2.59 10.50 1.37
CA LEU A 64 -2.68 11.29 2.59
C LEU A 64 -2.21 12.73 2.37
N GLU A 65 -1.17 12.94 1.54
CA GLU A 65 -0.80 14.30 1.11
C GLU A 65 -1.93 14.99 0.35
N ALA A 66 -2.63 14.28 -0.54
CA ALA A 66 -3.80 14.81 -1.26
C ALA A 66 -4.97 15.16 -0.30
N LEU A 67 -5.08 14.44 0.82
CA LEU A 67 -6.03 14.72 1.90
C LEU A 67 -5.54 15.77 2.91
N SER A 68 -4.33 16.34 2.71
CA SER A 68 -3.67 17.26 3.63
C SER A 68 -3.38 16.66 5.03
N ASP A 69 -3.34 15.33 5.15
CA ASP A 69 -2.89 14.62 6.34
C ASP A 69 -1.37 14.41 6.27
N GLU A 70 -0.62 15.47 6.57
CA GLU A 70 0.85 15.46 6.47
C GLU A 70 1.51 14.52 7.48
N ASP A 71 0.94 14.38 8.68
CA ASP A 71 1.47 13.46 9.70
C ASP A 71 1.28 12.00 9.27
N GLY A 72 0.09 11.64 8.80
CA GLY A 72 -0.17 10.30 8.27
C GLY A 72 0.67 9.99 7.03
N ALA A 73 0.85 10.98 6.14
CA ALA A 73 1.71 10.82 4.97
C ALA A 73 3.16 10.57 5.38
N ARG A 74 3.68 11.34 6.35
CA ARG A 74 5.03 11.18 6.88
C ARG A 74 5.24 9.77 7.46
N ASP A 75 4.29 9.27 8.24
CA ASP A 75 4.35 7.92 8.81
C ASP A 75 4.34 6.83 7.72
N ALA A 76 3.53 7.00 6.68
CA ALA A 76 3.47 6.08 5.55
C ALA A 76 4.80 6.04 4.77
N PHE A 77 5.39 7.20 4.46
CA PHE A 77 6.68 7.27 3.76
C PHE A 77 7.83 6.76 4.64
N ALA A 78 7.82 7.05 5.94
CA ALA A 78 8.77 6.48 6.89
C ALA A 78 8.75 4.94 6.85
N LYS A 79 7.55 4.34 6.73
CA LYS A 79 7.42 2.90 6.63
C LYS A 79 7.98 2.34 5.33
N VAL A 80 7.84 3.06 4.22
CA VAL A 80 8.49 2.71 2.95
C VAL A 80 10.01 2.72 3.09
N ILE A 81 10.59 3.74 3.71
CA ILE A 81 12.04 3.87 3.93
C ILE A 81 12.56 2.75 4.86
N GLU A 82 11.80 2.38 5.88
CA GLU A 82 12.13 1.25 6.77
C GLU A 82 12.18 -0.08 6.02
N LEU A 83 11.21 -0.33 5.13
CA LEU A 83 11.07 -1.58 4.38
C LEU A 83 12.02 -1.65 3.17
N GLU A 84 12.27 -0.53 2.52
CA GLU A 84 13.17 -0.38 1.38
C GLU A 84 14.12 0.80 1.57
N PRO A 85 15.21 0.60 2.34
CA PRO A 85 16.24 1.61 2.51
C PRO A 85 16.86 1.95 1.15
N GLY A 86 16.68 3.20 0.70
CA GLY A 86 17.12 3.67 -0.62
C GLY A 86 16.00 3.98 -1.60
N ASN A 87 14.73 3.84 -1.21
CA ASN A 87 13.61 4.37 -1.99
C ASN A 87 13.66 5.90 -2.03
N LYS A 88 14.25 6.45 -3.11
CA LYS A 88 14.44 7.90 -3.26
C LYS A 88 13.13 8.67 -3.28
N GLY A 89 12.08 8.12 -3.90
CA GLY A 89 10.77 8.76 -3.94
C GLY A 89 10.22 8.95 -2.52
N ALA A 90 10.21 7.89 -1.71
CA ALA A 90 9.74 8.00 -0.34
C ALA A 90 10.60 8.93 0.50
N GLN A 91 11.92 8.91 0.32
CA GLN A 91 12.84 9.83 1.00
C GLN A 91 12.55 11.29 0.67
N GLU A 92 12.40 11.65 -0.61
CA GLU A 92 12.09 13.01 -1.05
C GLU A 92 10.76 13.51 -0.49
N HIS A 93 9.73 12.66 -0.49
CA HIS A 93 8.43 13.00 0.11
C HIS A 93 8.53 13.16 1.64
N TYR A 94 9.24 12.24 2.32
CA TYR A 94 9.44 12.31 3.76
C TYR A 94 10.20 13.58 4.18
N ASP A 95 11.32 13.88 3.52
CA ASP A 95 12.16 15.05 3.80
C ASP A 95 11.35 16.35 3.65
N ARG A 96 10.56 16.46 2.58
CA ARG A 96 9.66 17.61 2.37
C ARG A 96 8.64 17.82 3.48
N LEU A 97 8.16 16.73 4.09
CA LEU A 97 7.14 16.76 5.15
C LEU A 97 7.73 17.01 6.54
N VAL A 98 9.03 16.82 6.75
CA VAL A 98 9.71 17.12 8.03
C VAL A 98 10.36 18.50 8.06
N GLU A 99 10.62 19.11 6.90
CA GLU A 99 11.27 20.43 6.79
C GLU A 99 10.30 21.63 6.96
N LYS A 100 8.98 21.38 7.09
CA LYS A 100 7.95 22.41 7.30
C LYS A 100 7.74 22.74 8.78
#